data_AF-A0A1R4I4S5-F1
#
_entry.id   AF-A0A1R4I4S5-F1
#
_cell.length_a   1.000
_cell.length_b   1.000
_cell.length_c   1.000
_cell.angle_alpha   90.00
_cell.angle_beta   90.00
_cell.angle_gamma   90.00
#
_symmetry.space_group_name_H-M   'P 1'
#
loop_
_entity.id
_entity.type
_entity.pdbx_description
1 polymer ?
#
loop_
_entity_poly.entity_id
_entity_poly.type
_entity_poly.pdbx_seq_one_letter_code
_entity_poly.pdbx_strand_id
1 'polypeptide(L)'
;MVTPTTRKAAARHLVDCYQVSERSACQLVGISRTEYRYQALDKQDDALRARLQELATQQSAYGYLLLHALLKAEGLVINRK
;
A
#
# COMPACT_ATOMS: atom_id res chain seq x y z
N MET A 1 9.15 -17.17 12.47
CA MET A 1 7.87 -16.98 11.74
C MET A 1 8.18 -16.46 10.34
N VAL A 2 7.59 -17.03 9.29
CA VAL A 2 7.83 -16.62 7.89
C VAL A 2 6.80 -15.56 7.49
N THR A 3 7.27 -14.37 7.11
CA THR A 3 6.41 -13.25 6.69
C THR A 3 5.82 -13.47 5.29
N PRO A 4 4.68 -12.83 4.96
CA PRO A 4 4.12 -12.85 3.60
C PRO A 4 5.13 -12.43 2.51
N THR A 5 5.97 -11.43 2.81
CA THR A 5 7.01 -10.93 1.91
C THR A 5 8.08 -11.98 1.59
N THR A 6 8.52 -12.75 2.60
CA THR A 6 9.53 -13.80 2.42
C THR A 6 8.98 -14.99 1.62
N ARG A 7 7.72 -15.37 1.84
CA ARG A 7 7.06 -16.39 1.01
C ARG A 7 6.93 -15.95 -0.44
N LYS A 8 6.50 -14.71 -0.68
CA LYS A 8 6.41 -14.17 -2.04
C LYS A 8 7.77 -14.17 -2.76
N ALA A 9 8.84 -13.81 -2.06
CA ALA A 9 10.20 -13.86 -2.60
C ALA A 9 10.62 -15.30 -2.94
N ALA A 10 10.32 -16.27 -2.08
CA ALA A 10 10.59 -17.68 -2.35
C ALA A 10 9.84 -18.21 -3.59
N ALA A 11 8.55 -17.86 -3.74
CA ALA A 11 7.78 -18.24 -4.92
C ALA A 11 8.34 -17.62 -6.20
N ARG A 12 8.78 -16.35 -6.14
CA ARG A 12 9.42 -15.67 -7.27
C ARG A 12 10.74 -16.33 -7.65
N HIS A 13 11.56 -16.69 -6.68
CA HIS A 13 12.81 -17.42 -6.91
C HIS A 13 12.58 -18.78 -7.58
N LEU A 14 11.51 -19.50 -7.22
CA LEU A 14 11.14 -20.75 -7.89
C LEU A 14 10.80 -20.52 -9.37
N VAL A 15 10.01 -19.49 -9.67
CA VAL A 15 9.63 -19.16 -11.06
C VAL A 15 10.87 -18.74 -11.87
N ASP A 16 11.69 -17.83 -11.33
CA ASP A 16 12.80 -17.21 -12.04
C ASP A 16 13.98 -18.18 -12.23
N CYS A 17 14.32 -19.00 -11.23
CA CYS A 17 15.49 -19.89 -11.28
C CYS A 17 15.18 -21.30 -11.79
N TYR A 18 13.97 -21.82 -11.55
CA TYR A 18 13.62 -23.21 -11.85
C TYR A 18 12.57 -23.34 -12.96
N GLN A 19 12.14 -22.22 -13.56
CA GLN A 19 11.14 -22.16 -14.64
C GLN A 19 9.83 -22.91 -14.35
N VAL A 20 9.51 -23.11 -13.07
CA VAL A 20 8.22 -23.69 -12.67
C VAL A 20 7.12 -22.65 -12.85
N SER A 21 5.93 -23.14 -13.21
CA SER A 21 4.77 -22.27 -13.36
C SER A 21 4.45 -21.52 -12.06
N GLU A 22 3.92 -20.31 -12.17
CA GLU A 22 3.42 -19.53 -11.04
C GLU A 22 2.51 -20.36 -10.12
N ARG A 23 1.64 -21.20 -10.71
CA ARG A 23 0.73 -22.10 -9.99
C ARG A 23 1.51 -23.07 -9.10
N SER A 24 2.50 -23.75 -9.67
CA SER A 24 3.34 -24.73 -8.97
C SER A 24 4.16 -24.06 -7.89
N ALA A 25 4.78 -22.90 -8.18
CA ALA A 25 5.54 -22.14 -7.20
C ALA A 25 4.68 -21.67 -6.00
N CYS A 26 3.48 -21.16 -6.25
CA CYS A 26 2.55 -20.76 -5.19
C CYS A 26 2.10 -21.94 -4.32
N GLN A 27 1.84 -23.11 -4.92
CA GLN A 27 1.48 -24.32 -4.19
C GLN A 27 2.63 -24.83 -3.31
N LEU A 28 3.86 -24.84 -3.83
CA LEU A 28 5.05 -25.28 -3.09
C LEU A 28 5.34 -24.41 -1.88
N VAL A 29 5.11 -23.10 -1.99
CA VAL A 29 5.39 -22.12 -0.94
C VAL A 29 4.19 -21.92 0.01
N GLY A 30 2.99 -22.36 -0.38
CA GLY A 30 1.78 -22.23 0.42
C GLY A 30 1.20 -20.81 0.46
N ILE A 31 1.27 -20.07 -0.66
CA ILE A 31 0.65 -18.74 -0.80
C ILE A 31 -0.45 -18.76 -1.86
N SER A 32 -1.41 -17.86 -1.72
CA SER A 32 -2.43 -17.66 -2.74
C SER A 32 -1.85 -16.94 -3.96
N ARG A 33 -2.37 -17.25 -5.16
CA ARG A 33 -1.95 -16.55 -6.39
C ARG A 33 -2.32 -15.07 -6.37
N THR A 34 -3.39 -14.70 -5.68
CA THR A 34 -3.80 -13.30 -5.49
C THR A 34 -2.75 -12.53 -4.68
N GLU A 35 -2.25 -13.12 -3.59
CA GLU A 35 -1.17 -12.56 -2.78
C GLU A 35 0.17 -12.51 -3.54
N TYR A 36 0.48 -13.55 -4.30
CA TYR A 36 1.66 -13.56 -5.17
C TYR A 36 1.61 -12.41 -6.21
N ARG A 37 0.46 -12.21 -6.86
CA ARG A 37 0.26 -11.16 -7.87
C ARG A 37 0.12 -9.77 -7.28
N TYR A 38 -0.30 -9.65 -6.02
CA TYR A 38 -0.54 -8.36 -5.38
C TYR A 38 0.73 -7.51 -5.36
N GLN A 39 0.73 -6.40 -6.08
CA GLN A 39 1.78 -5.40 -6.01
C GLN A 39 1.24 -4.22 -5.21
N ALA A 40 1.91 -3.89 -4.10
CA ALA A 40 1.59 -2.68 -3.37
C ALA A 40 1.87 -1.50 -4.30
N LEU A 41 0.81 -0.78 -4.67
CA LEU A 41 0.93 0.50 -5.33
C LEU A 41 1.36 1.52 -4.29
N ASP A 42 2.38 2.30 -4.62
CA ASP A 42 2.77 3.43 -3.80
C ASP A 42 1.61 4.43 -3.82
N LYS A 43 1.08 4.72 -2.63
CA LYS A 43 0.05 5.73 -2.50
C LYS A 43 0.78 7.05 -2.39
N GLN A 44 0.62 7.92 -3.40
CA GLN A 44 1.17 9.28 -3.42
C GLN A 44 0.49 10.21 -2.39
N ASP A 45 0.29 9.71 -1.18
CA ASP A 45 -0.40 10.35 -0.07
C ASP A 45 0.58 11.15 0.80
N ASP A 46 1.87 11.14 0.47
CA ASP A 46 2.91 11.83 1.24
C ASP A 46 2.69 13.34 1.31
N ALA A 47 2.36 13.97 0.17
CA ALA A 47 2.03 15.39 0.11
C ALA A 47 0.78 15.71 0.94
N LEU A 48 -0.24 14.84 0.89
CA LEU A 48 -1.47 14.98 1.67
C LEU A 48 -1.20 14.84 3.17
N ARG A 49 -0.36 13.88 3.57
CA ARG A 49 0.04 13.67 4.97
C ARG A 49 0.86 14.84 5.51
N ALA A 50 1.81 15.35 4.73
CA ALA A 50 2.59 16.53 5.10
C ALA A 50 1.66 17.73 5.33
N ARG A 51 0.72 17.98 4.41
CA ARG A 51 -0.22 19.09 4.54
C ARG A 51 -1.15 18.94 5.74
N LEU A 52 -1.61 17.71 6.03
CA LEU A 52 -2.40 17.44 7.24
C LEU A 52 -1.63 17.77 8.52
N GLN A 53 -0.35 17.40 8.59
CA GLN A 53 0.50 17.70 9.74
C GLN A 53 0.70 19.21 9.91
N GLU A 54 0.91 19.95 8.82
CA GLU A 54 1.00 21.41 8.85
C GLU A 54 -0.28 22.05 9.40
N LEU A 55 -1.45 21.64 8.90
CA LEU A 55 -2.72 22.20 9.35
C LEU A 55 -3.00 21.84 10.82
N ALA A 56 -2.68 20.61 11.24
CA ALA A 56 -2.85 20.16 12.61
C ALA A 56 -1.90 20.86 13.60
N THR A 57 -0.67 21.19 13.17
CA THR A 57 0.29 21.93 14.00
C THR A 57 -0.05 23.41 14.10
N GLN A 58 -0.55 24.02 13.03
CA GLN A 58 -0.98 25.42 13.04
C GLN A 58 -2.26 25.63 13.86
N GLN A 59 -3.20 24.67 13.81
CA GLN A 59 -4.52 24.81 14.41
C GLN A 59 -4.97 23.51 15.08
N SER A 60 -4.42 23.23 16.26
CA SER A 60 -4.69 22.01 17.04
C SER A 60 -6.15 21.83 17.49
N ALA A 61 -6.94 22.91 17.49
CA ALA A 61 -8.37 22.87 17.81
C ALA A 61 -9.25 22.35 16.66
N TYR A 62 -8.68 22.19 15.46
CA TYR A 62 -9.44 21.75 14.29
C TYR A 62 -9.70 20.24 14.36
N GLY A 63 -10.98 19.89 14.49
CA GLY A 63 -11.43 18.51 14.35
C GLY A 63 -11.26 17.97 12.92
N TYR A 64 -11.31 16.65 12.77
CA TYR A 64 -11.05 15.98 11.48
C TYR A 64 -11.93 16.49 10.32
N LEU A 65 -13.17 16.88 10.60
CA LEU A 65 -14.10 17.40 9.58
C LEU A 65 -13.62 18.71 8.97
N LEU A 66 -13.07 19.60 9.80
CA LEU A 66 -12.59 20.89 9.33
C LEU A 66 -11.29 20.73 8.55
N LEU A 67 -10.37 19.90 9.03
CA LEU A 67 -9.15 19.54 8.30
C LEU A 67 -9.47 18.92 6.94
N HIS A 68 -10.45 18.01 6.90
CA HIS A 68 -10.90 17.42 5.64
C HIS A 68 -11.51 18.47 4.68
N ALA A 69 -12.33 19.39 5.20
CA ALA A 69 -12.89 20.48 4.39
C ALA A 69 -11.80 21.42 3.84
N LEU A 70 -10.78 21.75 4.63
CA LEU A 70 -9.63 22.56 4.21
C LEU A 70 -8.83 21.86 3.11
N LEU A 71 -8.46 20.59 3.31
CA LEU A 71 -7.79 19.82 2.27
C LEU A 71 -8.61 19.71 0.97
N LYS A 72 -9.93 19.61 1.10
CA LYS A 72 -10.84 19.54 -0.05
C LYS A 72 -10.87 20.87 -0.79
N ALA A 73 -10.86 22.00 -0.08
CA ALA A 73 -10.75 23.33 -0.67
C ALA A 73 -9.40 23.55 -1.35
N GLU A 74 -8.32 22.99 -0.80
CA GLU A 74 -6.97 23.01 -1.40
C GLU A 74 -6.82 22.05 -2.59
N GLY A 75 -7.85 21.27 -2.93
CA GLY A 75 -7.81 20.31 -4.04
C GLY A 75 -6.94 19.07 -3.79
N LEU A 76 -6.47 18.88 -2.56
CA LEU A 76 -5.58 17.78 -2.18
C LEU A 76 -6.34 16.48 -1.89
N VAL A 77 -7.64 16.54 -1.60
CA VAL A 77 -8.48 15.35 -1.43
C VAL A 77 -8.80 14.74 -2.79
N ILE A 78 -7.97 13.79 -3.22
CA ILE A 78 -8.26 12.94 -4.38
C ILE A 78 -9.12 11.77 -3.91
N ASN A 79 -10.42 12.03 -3.72
CA ASN A 79 -11.37 10.93 -3.49
C ASN A 79 -11.66 10.22 -4.82
N ARG A 80 -10.86 9.21 -5.18
CA ARG A 80 -11.24 8.23 -6.21
C ARG A 80 -12.15 7.18 -5.57
N LYS A 81 -13.36 7.63 -5.20
CA LYS A 81 -14.57 6.87 -4.82
C LYS A 81 -14.39 5.56 -4.04
#